data_AF-A0A5K0XWH0-F1
#
_entry.id   AF-A0A5K0XWH0-F1
#
_cell.length_a   1.000
_cell.length_b   1.000
_cell.length_c   1.000
_cell.angle_alpha   90.00
_cell.angle_beta   90.00
_cell.angle_gamma   90.00
#
_symmetry.space_group_name_H-M   'P 1'
#
loop_
_entity.id
_entity.type
_entity.pdbx_description
1 polymer ?
#
loop_
_entity_poly.entity_id
_entity_poly.type
_entity_poly.pdbx_seq_one_letter_code
_entity_poly.pdbx_strand_id
1 'polypeptide(L)' 'VPYYLDEASGWGLEVSELKQQIENARSKGITVRALVVINPGNPTGQ' A
#
# COMPACT_ATOMS: atom_id res chain seq x y z
N VAL A 1 -6.14 -5.26 3.94
CA VAL A 1 -4.66 -5.30 3.95
C VAL A 1 -4.21 -3.87 3.77
N PRO A 2 -3.79 -3.17 4.84
CA PRO A 2 -3.28 -1.81 4.72
C PRO A 2 -1.86 -1.83 4.15
N TYR A 3 -1.51 -0.80 3.39
CA TYR A 3 -0.15 -0.41 3.05
C TYR A 3 0.01 1.07 3.46
N TYR A 4 1.20 1.49 3.84
CA TYR A 4 1.43 2.86 4.26
C TYR A 4 2.11 3.66 3.15
N LEU A 5 1.85 4.96 3.16
CA LEU A 5 2.55 5.92 2.31
C LEU A 5 3.70 6.51 3.12
N ASP A 6 4.84 6.72 2.49
CA ASP A 6 6.01 7.30 3.14
C ASP A 6 5.91 8.83 3.12
N GLU A 7 5.57 9.41 4.27
CA GLU A 7 5.44 10.85 4.46
C GLU A 7 6.77 11.59 4.19
N ALA A 8 7.92 10.99 4.51
CA ALA A 8 9.22 11.62 4.31
C ALA A 8 9.61 11.73 2.83
N SER A 9 9.07 10.88 1.97
CA SER A 9 9.22 10.94 0.51
C SER A 9 8.03 11.60 -0.21
N GLY A 10 7.21 12.37 0.51
CA GLY A 10 6.09 13.11 -0.08
C GLY A 10 4.85 12.25 -0.31
N TRP A 11 4.55 11.35 0.64
CA TRP A 11 3.43 10.39 0.57
C TRP A 11 3.57 9.38 -0.58
N GLY A 12 4.81 8.98 -0.85
CA GLY A 12 5.14 8.01 -1.89
C GLY A 12 4.69 6.59 -1.52
N LEU A 13 4.30 5.81 -2.54
CA LEU A 13 4.05 4.39 -2.40
C LEU A 13 5.35 3.60 -2.57
N GLU A 14 5.76 2.83 -1.57
CA GLU A 14 6.93 1.95 -1.68
C GLU A 14 6.53 0.51 -2.09
N VAL A 15 7.07 0.03 -3.21
CA VAL A 15 6.71 -1.29 -3.77
C VAL A 15 7.20 -2.44 -2.86
N SER A 16 8.31 -2.27 -2.15
CA SER A 16 8.86 -3.27 -1.22
C SER A 16 7.89 -3.53 -0.08
N GLU A 17 7.44 -2.46 0.58
CA GLU A 17 6.44 -2.51 1.65
C GLU A 17 5.15 -3.17 1.14
N LEU A 18 4.66 -2.78 -0.03
CA LEU A 18 3.44 -3.33 -0.60
C LEU A 18 3.52 -4.85 -0.83
N LYS A 19 4.68 -5.33 -1.31
CA LYS A 19 4.95 -6.78 -1.43
C LYS A 19 4.91 -7.46 -0.07
N GLN A 20 5.54 -6.86 0.95
CA GLN A 20 5.56 -7.44 2.29
C GLN A 20 4.15 -7.54 2.91
N GLN A 21 3.29 -6.53 2.70
CA GLN A 21 1.90 -6.57 3.15
C GLN A 21 1.08 -7.66 2.44
N ILE A 22 1.31 -7.88 1.14
CA ILE A 22 0.66 -8.95 0.38
C ILE A 22 1.08 -10.33 0.90
N GLU A 23 2.38 -10.56 1.12
CA GLU A 23 2.87 -11.84 1.66
C GLU A 23 2.34 -12.11 3.08
N ASN A 24 2.30 -11.08 3.93
CA ASN A 24 1.72 -11.17 5.27
C ASN A 24 0.21 -11.46 5.25
N ALA A 25 -0.52 -11.00 4.23
CA ALA A 25 -1.93 -11.33 4.05
C ALA A 25 -2.11 -12.77 3.56
N ARG A 26 -1.28 -13.21 2.61
CA ARG A 26 -1.29 -14.59 2.07
C ARG A 26 -0.97 -15.61 3.15
N SER A 27 0.00 -15.35 4.03
CA SER A 27 0.34 -16.24 5.15
C SER A 27 -0.81 -16.39 6.15
N LYS A 28 -1.72 -15.42 6.22
CA LYS A 28 -2.96 -15.47 7.00
C LYS A 28 -4.14 -16.11 6.25
N GLY A 29 -3.90 -16.70 5.07
CA GLY A 29 -4.94 -17.31 4.23
C GLY A 29 -5.80 -16.30 3.46
N ILE A 30 -5.44 -15.01 3.45
CA ILE A 30 -6.20 -13.98 2.75
C ILE A 30 -5.74 -13.92 1.29
N THR A 31 -6.67 -14.16 0.36
CA THR A 31 -6.41 -14.00 -1.07
C THR A 31 -6.61 -12.55 -1.48
N VAL A 32 -5.52 -11.79 -1.58
CA VAL A 32 -5.57 -10.41 -2.10
C VAL A 32 -5.93 -10.42 -3.59
N ARG A 33 -6.92 -9.61 -3.99
CA ARG A 33 -7.47 -9.62 -5.37
C ARG A 33 -7.29 -8.31 -6.12
N ALA A 34 -7.08 -7.20 -5.42
CA ALA A 34 -7.00 -5.88 -6.04
C ALA A 34 -6.12 -4.94 -5.21
N LEU A 35 -5.58 -3.93 -5.88
CA LEU A 35 -4.89 -2.79 -5.29
C LEU A 35 -5.69 -1.54 -5.67
N VAL A 36 -6.03 -0.71 -4.68
CA VAL A 36 -6.67 0.59 -4.91
C VAL A 36 -5.59 1.65 -4.80
N VAL A 37 -5.51 2.55 -5.79
CA VAL A 37 -4.62 3.70 -5.80
C VAL A 37 -5.48 4.95 -5.95
N ILE A 38 -5.23 5.96 -5.10
CA ILE A 38 -5.89 7.27 -5.19
C ILE A 38 -4.86 8.27 -5.71
N ASN A 39 -5.14 8.88 -6.87
CA ASN A 39 -4.25 9.82 -7.57
C ASN A 39 -5.06 10.91 -8.31
N PRO A 40 -4.87 12.22 -8.03
CA PRO A 40 -4.01 12.79 -6.99
C PRO A 40 -4.41 12.29 -5.60
N GLY A 41 -3.46 12.24 -4.68
CA GLY A 41 -3.68 11.73 -3.33
C GLY A 41 -4.79 12.46 -2.59
N ASN A 42 -5.67 11.73 -1.92
CA ASN A 42 -6.65 12.30 -1.00
C ASN A 42 -6.62 11.48 0.30
N PRO A 43 -6.30 12.06 1.48
CA PRO A 43 -6.15 13.49 1.80
C PRO A 43 -4.73 14.06 1.61
N THR A 44 -3.80 13.27 1.09
CA THR A 44 -2.34 13.54 1.11
C THR A 44 -1.86 14.51 0.03
N GLY A 45 -2.61 14.71 -1.04
CA GLY A 45 -2.37 15.74 -2.06
C GLY A 45 -1.19 15.50 -3.01
N GLN A 46 -0.63 14.28 -3.08
CA GLN A 46 0.41 13.96 -4.07
C GLN A 46 -0.10 13.97 -5.52
#